data_AF-A0A225M1A3-F1
#
_entry.id   AF-A0A225M1A3-F1
#
_cell.length_a   1.000
_cell.length_b   1.000
_cell.length_c   1.000
_cell.angle_alpha   90.00
_cell.angle_beta   90.00
_cell.angle_gamma   90.00
#
_symmetry.space_group_name_H-M   'P 1'
#
loop_
_entity.id
_entity.type
_entity.pdbx_description
1 polymer ?
#
loop_
_entity_poly.entity_id
_entity_poly.type
_entity_poly.pdbx_seq_one_letter_code
_entity_poly.pdbx_strand_id
1 'polypeptide(L)'
;MNTSLHAGTPIKIAILAMGGQGGGVLADWIVDMAEHAQWWAQATSVPGVAQRTGATVYYVELMPEAAVQAAGKPPTLAMMPTAGDVDLVVAAELMEGGRALQRGFVTPDRTVLISSSHRSYAVGEKAAHGNGIADPNKVIEAGREIAKRFFCFDLQALADEAGSVISASLFGAIAGSGSLPFAREDYEATIRRAGVGVNASLRAFGAGHHAAASAPAAPAAIDTSRPLPVLPDTAAHPRTRQMLEELKRDFPPEAQPMMLAGLRRILEFQDLRYGREYLDHMRDIRELDAQFGGTAKSWALTAAAARYVAVAMAYDDVIRVADLKTRGARFERVRQEVGAAQDQLVYTTEYMHPRLEEICGTMPAFLGRRIENSPALSRYLGRFFRKGKFLRSGTLSGFLMLYALAGMRRFRRSTLRHKIEMRSLHNWLKLISDTVHHDYDLAVEVVNCRRLVKGYSDTHARGDSKYQRLTLAASQLLGSADAASRLRALRDAALADDKGNKLDAMLEQELRPAN
;
A
#
# COMPACT_ATOMS: atom_id res chain seq x y z
N MET A 1 -23.70 26.62 0.28
CA MET A 1 -24.89 25.84 0.69
C MET A 1 -24.74 25.59 2.17
N ASN A 2 -25.41 26.37 3.01
CA ASN A 2 -25.23 26.26 4.46
C ASN A 2 -25.87 24.96 4.97
N THR A 3 -25.25 24.32 5.96
CA THR A 3 -25.94 23.31 6.76
C THR A 3 -27.23 23.92 7.30
N SER A 4 -28.35 23.25 7.04
CA SER A 4 -29.67 23.72 7.48
C SER A 4 -29.72 23.71 9.00
N LEU A 5 -29.69 24.88 9.63
CA LEU A 5 -29.93 25.02 11.06
C LEU A 5 -31.41 24.82 11.33
N HIS A 6 -31.79 23.65 11.85
CA HIS A 6 -33.13 23.48 12.43
C HIS A 6 -33.15 24.09 13.82
N ALA A 7 -34.18 24.89 14.11
CA ALA A 7 -34.32 25.54 15.40
C ALA A 7 -34.31 24.49 16.53
N GLY A 8 -33.41 24.66 17.49
CA GLY A 8 -33.29 23.77 18.66
C GLY A 8 -32.43 22.52 18.46
N THR A 9 -31.79 22.32 17.30
CA THR A 9 -30.85 21.19 17.09
C THR A 9 -29.41 21.67 16.84
N PRO A 10 -28.40 21.02 17.44
CA PRO A 10 -27.01 21.36 17.16
C PRO A 10 -26.59 20.91 15.75
N ILE A 11 -25.56 21.56 15.19
CA ILE A 11 -24.82 21.06 14.02
C ILE A 11 -23.95 19.90 14.49
N LYS A 12 -24.05 18.76 13.83
CA LYS A 12 -23.37 17.51 14.20
C LYS A 12 -22.25 17.19 13.22
N ILE A 13 -21.02 17.12 13.70
CA ILE A 13 -19.81 16.97 12.88
C ILE A 13 -19.08 15.70 13.30
N ALA A 14 -18.77 14.84 12.34
CA ALA A 14 -17.91 13.67 12.55
C ALA A 14 -16.61 13.81 11.76
N ILE A 15 -15.47 13.76 12.46
CA ILE A 15 -14.14 13.85 11.88
C ILE A 15 -13.46 12.49 12.00
N LEU A 16 -13.09 11.89 10.88
CA LEU A 16 -12.42 10.59 10.82
C LEU A 16 -10.97 10.78 10.40
N ALA A 17 -10.06 10.44 11.31
CA ALA A 17 -8.63 10.56 11.05
C ALA A 17 -7.88 9.37 11.63
N MET A 18 -6.87 8.90 10.91
CA MET A 18 -5.91 7.96 11.49
C MET A 18 -5.04 8.68 12.54
N GLY A 19 -4.51 7.91 13.50
CA GLY A 19 -3.55 8.45 14.47
C GLY A 19 -2.38 9.14 13.77
N GLY A 20 -2.11 10.40 14.14
CA GLY A 20 -1.06 11.24 13.55
C GLY A 20 -1.51 12.17 12.43
N GLN A 21 -2.76 12.11 11.97
CA GLN A 21 -3.30 12.96 10.89
C GLN A 21 -3.98 14.25 11.40
N GLY A 22 -3.75 14.63 12.65
CA GLY A 22 -4.26 15.90 13.19
C GLY A 22 -5.78 16.00 13.37
N GLY A 23 -6.52 14.88 13.41
CA GLY A 23 -7.98 14.92 13.62
C GLY A 23 -8.40 15.61 14.92
N GLY A 24 -7.64 15.42 16.00
CA GLY A 24 -7.86 16.14 17.26
C GLY A 24 -7.61 17.65 17.13
N VAL A 25 -6.52 18.04 16.45
CA VAL A 25 -6.22 19.46 16.18
C VAL A 25 -7.35 20.12 15.40
N LEU A 26 -7.92 19.43 14.41
CA LEU A 26 -9.05 19.94 13.65
C LEU A 26 -10.32 20.08 14.53
N ALA A 27 -10.60 19.11 15.39
CA ALA A 27 -11.71 19.18 16.33
C ALA A 27 -11.55 20.36 17.29
N ASP A 28 -10.36 20.52 17.87
CA ASP A 28 -10.04 21.62 18.79
C ASP A 28 -10.16 22.98 18.10
N TRP A 29 -9.74 23.11 16.84
CA TRP A 29 -9.93 24.35 16.07
C TRP A 29 -11.39 24.67 15.77
N ILE A 30 -12.22 23.66 15.50
CA ILE A 30 -13.66 23.87 15.31
C ILE A 30 -14.32 24.34 16.61
N VAL A 31 -13.95 23.74 17.75
CA VAL A 31 -14.44 24.15 19.08
C VAL A 31 -14.01 25.58 19.40
N ASP A 32 -12.72 25.89 19.28
CA ASP A 32 -12.17 27.23 19.57
C ASP A 32 -12.80 28.31 18.67
N MET A 33 -13.01 28.02 17.39
CA MET A 33 -13.71 28.91 16.46
C MET A 33 -15.15 29.17 16.91
N ALA A 34 -15.89 28.12 17.24
CA ALA A 34 -17.30 28.21 17.62
C ALA A 34 -17.48 29.01 18.93
N GLU A 35 -16.69 28.71 19.96
CA GLU A 35 -16.77 29.41 21.26
C GLU A 35 -16.49 30.92 21.12
N HIS A 36 -15.49 31.30 20.32
CA HIS A 36 -15.20 32.71 20.05
C HIS A 36 -16.29 33.40 19.24
N ALA A 37 -17.03 32.65 18.41
CA ALA A 37 -18.18 33.14 17.67
C ALA A 37 -19.49 33.17 18.50
N GLN A 38 -19.43 32.94 19.83
CA GLN A 38 -20.59 32.86 20.74
C GLN A 38 -21.50 31.66 20.43
N TRP A 39 -20.89 30.50 20.19
CA TRP A 39 -21.56 29.21 20.08
C TRP A 39 -21.12 28.29 21.22
N TRP A 40 -22.04 27.45 21.67
CA TRP A 40 -21.74 26.32 22.53
C TRP A 40 -21.17 25.20 21.67
N ALA A 41 -20.06 24.60 22.13
CA ALA A 41 -19.41 23.48 21.46
C ALA A 41 -19.17 22.34 22.45
N GLN A 42 -19.39 21.10 22.02
CA GLN A 42 -18.97 19.90 22.76
C GLN A 42 -18.22 18.98 21.81
N ALA A 43 -17.07 18.48 22.24
CA ALA A 43 -16.29 17.51 21.49
C ALA A 43 -16.04 16.23 22.29
N THR A 44 -16.12 15.08 21.61
CA THR A 44 -15.72 13.78 22.14
C THR A 44 -14.86 13.04 21.13
N SER A 45 -14.19 11.97 21.56
CA SER A 45 -13.45 11.11 20.65
C SER A 45 -13.60 9.64 21.01
N VAL A 46 -13.74 8.81 19.99
CA VAL A 46 -13.73 7.35 20.10
C VAL A 46 -12.44 6.86 19.43
N PRO A 47 -11.42 6.48 20.20
CA PRO A 47 -10.16 6.01 19.64
C PRO A 47 -10.36 4.70 18.89
N GLY A 48 -9.73 4.59 17.72
CA GLY A 48 -9.64 3.32 17.00
C GLY A 48 -8.77 2.32 17.78
N VAL A 49 -9.08 1.02 17.69
CA VAL A 49 -8.21 -0.04 18.21
C VAL A 49 -6.91 -0.06 17.41
N ALA A 50 -5.82 0.37 18.07
CA ALA A 50 -4.42 0.43 17.63
C ALA A 50 -4.01 1.49 16.59
N GLN A 51 -2.78 2.02 16.76
CA GLN A 51 -2.14 2.95 15.83
C GLN A 51 -2.07 2.32 14.44
N ARG A 52 -2.74 2.95 13.46
CA ARG A 52 -2.78 2.57 12.03
C ARG A 52 -3.70 1.40 11.67
N THR A 53 -4.52 0.90 12.59
CA THR A 53 -5.53 -0.15 12.31
C THR A 53 -6.97 0.34 12.36
N GLY A 54 -7.25 1.49 12.98
CA GLY A 54 -8.56 2.15 12.89
C GLY A 54 -8.43 3.67 13.00
N ALA A 55 -9.34 4.40 12.35
CA ALA A 55 -9.49 5.84 12.59
C ALA A 55 -10.05 6.11 13.97
N THR A 56 -9.54 7.18 14.58
CA THR A 56 -10.22 7.87 15.65
C THR A 56 -11.37 8.67 15.03
N VAL A 57 -12.55 8.55 15.63
CA VAL A 57 -13.69 9.40 15.30
C VAL A 57 -13.76 10.50 16.33
N TYR A 58 -13.58 11.75 15.92
CA TYR A 58 -13.88 12.90 16.74
C TYR A 58 -15.29 13.37 16.40
N TYR A 59 -16.09 13.68 17.41
CA TYR A 59 -17.46 14.11 17.24
C TYR A 59 -17.62 15.48 17.88
N VAL A 60 -18.17 16.44 17.13
CA VAL A 60 -18.36 17.81 17.58
C VAL A 60 -19.81 18.21 17.36
N GLU A 61 -20.45 18.75 18.40
CA GLU A 61 -21.77 19.38 18.30
C GLU A 61 -21.66 20.87 18.57
N LEU A 62 -22.26 21.70 17.69
CA LEU A 62 -22.25 23.16 17.79
C LEU A 62 -23.67 23.71 17.89
N MET A 63 -23.94 24.62 18.82
CA MET A 63 -25.24 25.26 18.97
C MET A 63 -25.08 26.77 19.23
N PRO A 64 -25.83 27.66 18.54
CA PRO A 64 -25.74 29.09 18.79
C PRO A 64 -26.14 29.43 20.23
N GLU A 65 -25.40 30.31 20.91
CA GLU A 65 -25.75 30.71 22.28
C GLU A 65 -27.16 31.32 22.37
N ALA A 66 -27.57 32.09 21.35
CA ALA A 66 -28.94 32.63 21.28
C ALA A 66 -30.02 31.54 21.33
N ALA A 67 -29.78 30.37 20.73
CA ALA A 67 -30.71 29.25 20.75
C ALA A 67 -30.75 28.57 22.14
N VAL A 68 -29.60 28.49 22.82
CA VAL A 68 -29.51 27.98 24.19
C VAL A 68 -30.23 28.90 25.18
N GLN A 69 -30.00 30.22 25.06
CA GLN A 69 -30.66 31.24 25.87
C GLN A 69 -32.18 31.19 25.66
N ALA A 70 -32.65 31.09 24.41
CA ALA A 70 -34.07 30.94 24.10
C ALA A 70 -34.70 29.66 24.70
N ALA A 71 -33.92 28.57 24.83
CA ALA A 71 -34.37 27.34 25.46
C ALA A 71 -34.38 27.39 27.00
N GLY A 72 -33.72 28.37 27.62
CA GLY A 72 -33.71 28.60 29.06
C GLY A 72 -32.99 27.51 29.89
N LYS A 73 -32.24 26.60 29.25
CA LYS A 73 -31.45 25.55 29.92
C LYS A 73 -30.25 25.13 29.07
N PRO A 74 -29.15 24.63 29.69
CA PRO A 74 -28.02 24.09 28.95
C PRO A 74 -28.43 22.95 28.01
N PRO A 75 -27.84 22.84 26.80
CA PRO A 75 -28.17 21.78 25.86
C PRO A 75 -27.61 20.43 26.32
N THR A 76 -28.35 19.34 26.06
CA THR A 76 -27.84 17.97 26.20
C THR A 76 -27.27 17.54 24.85
N LEU A 77 -25.95 17.57 24.72
CA LEU A 77 -25.25 17.23 23.48
C LEU A 77 -24.81 15.77 23.48
N ALA A 78 -24.88 15.10 22.33
CA ALA A 78 -24.57 13.68 22.23
C ALA A 78 -23.05 13.41 22.37
N MET A 79 -22.71 12.22 22.84
CA MET A 79 -21.32 11.80 23.08
C MET A 79 -20.71 11.03 21.90
N MET A 80 -21.50 10.71 20.87
CA MET A 80 -21.09 9.94 19.69
C MET A 80 -21.98 10.24 18.49
N PRO A 81 -21.47 10.11 17.26
CA PRO A 81 -22.27 10.30 16.06
C PRO A 81 -23.30 9.18 15.92
N THR A 82 -24.54 9.55 15.58
CA THR A 82 -25.63 8.61 15.28
C THR A 82 -25.76 8.45 13.77
N ALA A 83 -25.93 7.22 13.29
CA ALA A 83 -26.16 6.96 11.87
C ALA A 83 -27.43 7.70 11.39
N GLY A 84 -27.34 8.36 10.25
CA GLY A 84 -28.42 9.19 9.70
C GLY A 84 -28.56 10.60 10.28
N ASP A 85 -27.75 10.95 11.29
CA ASP A 85 -27.92 12.16 12.07
C ASP A 85 -26.60 12.95 12.19
N VAL A 86 -25.87 13.06 11.07
CA VAL A 86 -24.63 13.84 10.98
C VAL A 86 -24.73 14.84 9.81
N ASP A 87 -24.45 16.10 10.10
CA ASP A 87 -24.55 17.20 9.13
C ASP A 87 -23.29 17.34 8.28
N LEU A 88 -22.12 17.18 8.90
CA LEU A 88 -20.82 17.31 8.25
C LEU A 88 -19.93 16.12 8.62
N VAL A 89 -19.46 15.41 7.61
CA VAL A 89 -18.44 14.37 7.77
C VAL A 89 -17.14 14.86 7.13
N VAL A 90 -16.06 14.84 7.90
CA VAL A 90 -14.72 15.23 7.45
C VAL A 90 -13.78 14.04 7.59
N ALA A 91 -13.27 13.53 6.48
CA ALA A 91 -12.34 12.41 6.47
C ALA A 91 -10.95 12.89 6.04
N ALA A 92 -9.97 12.65 6.90
CA ALA A 92 -8.58 13.00 6.61
C ALA A 92 -7.99 12.14 5.48
N GLU A 93 -8.53 10.95 5.19
CA GLU A 93 -8.05 10.04 4.13
C GLU A 93 -9.26 9.34 3.46
N LEU A 94 -9.11 8.94 2.19
CA LEU A 94 -10.23 8.48 1.37
C LEU A 94 -10.96 7.24 1.93
N MET A 95 -10.22 6.24 2.42
CA MET A 95 -10.81 5.02 3.01
C MET A 95 -11.49 5.31 4.33
N GLU A 96 -11.07 6.33 5.09
CA GLU A 96 -11.83 6.81 6.25
C GLU A 96 -13.16 7.42 5.82
N GLY A 97 -13.19 8.13 4.70
CA GLY A 97 -14.44 8.55 4.05
C GLY A 97 -15.33 7.34 3.76
N GLY A 98 -14.78 6.30 3.12
CA GLY A 98 -15.49 5.05 2.85
C GLY A 98 -16.03 4.35 4.10
N ARG A 99 -15.28 4.36 5.22
CA ARG A 99 -15.77 3.84 6.51
C ARG A 99 -16.90 4.68 7.10
N ALA A 100 -16.89 6.00 6.90
CA ALA A 100 -18.01 6.85 7.31
C ALA A 100 -19.29 6.50 6.54
N LEU A 101 -19.18 6.22 5.23
CA LEU A 101 -20.29 5.71 4.41
C LEU A 101 -20.82 4.40 4.98
N GLN A 102 -19.95 3.43 5.25
CA GLN A 102 -20.33 2.11 5.80
C GLN A 102 -20.99 2.19 7.18
N ARG A 103 -20.61 3.18 8.00
CA ARG A 103 -21.21 3.41 9.33
C ARG A 103 -22.55 4.15 9.27
N GLY A 104 -23.00 4.56 8.09
CA GLY A 104 -24.24 5.31 7.92
C GLY A 104 -24.16 6.75 8.43
N PHE A 105 -22.95 7.33 8.54
CA PHE A 105 -22.79 8.74 8.94
C PHE A 105 -23.09 9.72 7.80
N VAL A 106 -23.17 9.24 6.56
CA VAL A 106 -23.42 10.08 5.40
C VAL A 106 -24.76 9.69 4.78
N THR A 107 -25.66 10.67 4.65
CA THR A 107 -26.96 10.49 4.01
C THR A 107 -27.24 11.54 2.92
N PRO A 108 -28.05 11.19 1.90
CA PRO A 108 -28.21 12.03 0.71
C PRO A 108 -29.02 13.30 0.97
N ASP A 109 -29.85 13.31 2.01
CA ASP A 109 -30.72 14.41 2.39
C ASP A 109 -30.04 15.45 3.29
N ARG A 110 -28.99 15.03 4.03
CA ARG A 110 -28.44 15.83 5.12
C ARG A 110 -26.96 16.13 4.98
N THR A 111 -26.13 15.11 4.73
CA THR A 111 -24.70 15.18 5.05
C THR A 111 -23.86 15.80 3.94
N VAL A 112 -23.06 16.82 4.30
CA VAL A 112 -21.91 17.25 3.51
C VAL A 112 -20.72 16.35 3.85
N LEU A 113 -20.14 15.71 2.84
CA LEU A 113 -18.94 14.90 2.99
C LEU A 113 -17.73 15.65 2.41
N ILE A 114 -16.70 15.83 3.21
CA ILE A 114 -15.39 16.33 2.79
C ILE A 114 -14.37 15.22 3.07
N SER A 115 -13.68 14.75 2.03
CA SER A 115 -12.68 13.68 2.17
C SER A 115 -11.40 14.04 1.41
N SER A 116 -10.23 13.82 2.00
CA SER A 116 -8.98 13.90 1.24
C SER A 116 -8.87 12.71 0.28
N SER A 117 -8.51 12.95 -0.98
CA SER A 117 -8.33 11.87 -1.98
C SER A 117 -7.04 11.07 -1.80
N HIS A 118 -6.12 11.55 -0.95
CA HIS A 118 -4.86 10.87 -0.70
C HIS A 118 -5.09 9.47 -0.12
N ARG A 119 -4.08 8.60 -0.27
CA ARG A 119 -4.14 7.23 0.22
C ARG A 119 -2.99 6.94 1.15
N SER A 120 -3.31 6.47 2.35
CA SER A 120 -2.35 5.85 3.25
C SER A 120 -2.76 4.41 3.51
N TYR A 121 -2.11 3.48 2.81
CA TYR A 121 -2.55 2.09 2.79
C TYR A 121 -2.50 1.42 4.17
N ALA A 122 -3.61 0.79 4.52
CA ALA A 122 -3.77 0.06 5.77
C ALA A 122 -2.84 -1.15 5.82
N VAL A 123 -2.59 -1.67 7.04
CA VAL A 123 -1.77 -2.88 7.23
C VAL A 123 -2.35 -4.06 6.45
N GLY A 124 -3.69 -4.20 6.41
CA GLY A 124 -4.37 -5.24 5.62
C GLY A 124 -4.04 -5.16 4.13
N GLU A 125 -4.10 -3.97 3.53
CA GLU A 125 -3.79 -3.76 2.10
C GLU A 125 -2.32 -4.08 1.77
N LYS A 126 -1.41 -3.74 2.69
CA LYS A 126 0.03 -4.02 2.55
C LYS A 126 0.33 -5.51 2.69
N ALA A 127 -0.33 -6.18 3.63
CA ALA A 127 -0.12 -7.58 3.97
C ALA A 127 -0.73 -8.56 2.96
N ALA A 128 -1.83 -8.18 2.29
CA ALA A 128 -2.48 -9.01 1.30
C ALA A 128 -1.53 -9.48 0.19
N HIS A 129 -1.78 -10.70 -0.28
CA HIS A 129 -1.06 -11.31 -1.40
C HIS A 129 -1.44 -10.60 -2.71
N GLY A 130 -0.49 -10.46 -3.64
CA GLY A 130 -0.73 -9.70 -4.87
C GLY A 130 -0.92 -8.19 -4.64
N ASN A 131 -2.01 -7.63 -5.20
CA ASN A 131 -2.35 -6.20 -5.07
C ASN A 131 -3.54 -6.06 -4.12
N GLY A 132 -3.25 -5.72 -2.86
CA GLY A 132 -4.27 -5.56 -1.82
C GLY A 132 -4.85 -4.15 -1.71
N ILE A 133 -4.47 -3.23 -2.60
CA ILE A 133 -4.95 -1.86 -2.55
C ILE A 133 -6.42 -1.83 -2.93
N ALA A 134 -7.25 -1.32 -2.02
CA ALA A 134 -8.67 -1.11 -2.26
C ALA A 134 -8.87 -0.07 -3.37
N ASP A 135 -9.88 -0.30 -4.20
CA ASP A 135 -10.23 0.59 -5.30
C ASP A 135 -10.77 1.94 -4.75
N PRO A 136 -10.06 3.06 -4.96
CA PRO A 136 -10.52 4.36 -4.50
C PRO A 136 -11.81 4.81 -5.19
N ASN A 137 -12.04 4.40 -6.44
CA ASN A 137 -13.18 4.89 -7.22
C ASN A 137 -14.50 4.33 -6.71
N LYS A 138 -14.52 3.13 -6.12
CA LYS A 138 -15.70 2.60 -5.43
C LYS A 138 -16.16 3.48 -4.28
N VAL A 139 -15.22 4.06 -3.54
CA VAL A 139 -15.54 5.01 -2.45
C VAL A 139 -16.02 6.33 -3.02
N ILE A 140 -15.42 6.80 -4.11
CA ILE A 140 -15.83 8.05 -4.76
C ILE A 140 -17.24 7.92 -5.34
N GLU A 141 -17.54 6.81 -6.01
CA GLU A 141 -18.87 6.49 -6.55
C GLU A 141 -19.92 6.43 -5.44
N ALA A 142 -19.67 5.67 -4.37
CA ALA A 142 -20.58 5.60 -3.23
C ALA A 142 -20.77 6.98 -2.57
N GLY A 143 -19.71 7.77 -2.41
CA GLY A 143 -19.78 9.13 -1.87
C GLY A 143 -20.58 10.09 -2.74
N ARG A 144 -20.54 9.96 -4.08
CA ARG A 144 -21.37 10.73 -5.00
C ARG A 144 -22.86 10.36 -4.89
N GLU A 145 -23.16 9.11 -4.61
CA GLU A 145 -24.54 8.60 -4.52
C GLU A 145 -25.21 8.97 -3.20
N ILE A 146 -24.51 8.82 -2.07
CA ILE A 146 -25.13 8.88 -0.75
C ILE A 146 -24.87 10.16 0.03
N ALA A 147 -24.00 11.06 -0.43
CA ALA A 147 -23.80 12.35 0.23
C ALA A 147 -24.67 13.43 -0.43
N LYS A 148 -25.26 14.31 0.39
CA LYS A 148 -25.94 15.53 -0.11
C LYS A 148 -25.02 16.38 -0.97
N ARG A 149 -23.75 16.49 -0.55
CA ARG A 149 -22.68 17.14 -1.29
C ARG A 149 -21.36 16.45 -0.94
N PHE A 150 -20.56 16.15 -1.95
CA PHE A 150 -19.27 15.48 -1.75
C PHE A 150 -18.11 16.31 -2.32
N PHE A 151 -17.17 16.66 -1.44
CA PHE A 151 -15.89 17.27 -1.77
C PHE A 151 -14.77 16.24 -1.62
N CYS A 152 -14.03 15.97 -2.69
CA CYS A 152 -12.90 15.04 -2.66
C CYS A 152 -11.78 15.49 -3.59
N PHE A 153 -10.64 15.83 -2.99
CA PHE A 153 -9.41 16.28 -3.62
C PHE A 153 -8.24 16.13 -2.64
N ASP A 154 -6.99 16.30 -3.10
CA ASP A 154 -5.82 15.93 -2.31
C ASP A 154 -5.45 17.00 -1.28
N LEU A 155 -6.16 16.99 -0.15
CA LEU A 155 -5.91 17.91 0.96
C LEU A 155 -4.56 17.67 1.64
N GLN A 156 -3.98 16.47 1.53
CA GLN A 156 -2.65 16.20 2.07
C GLN A 156 -1.59 16.90 1.22
N ALA A 157 -1.67 16.76 -0.11
CA ALA A 157 -0.76 17.45 -1.03
C ALA A 157 -0.81 18.98 -0.84
N LEU A 158 -2.01 19.56 -0.69
CA LEU A 158 -2.15 21.01 -0.44
C LEU A 158 -1.50 21.44 0.89
N ALA A 159 -1.53 20.59 1.91
CA ALA A 159 -0.86 20.87 3.18
C ALA A 159 0.66 20.75 3.04
N ASP A 160 1.14 19.69 2.38
CA ASP A 160 2.57 19.43 2.15
C ASP A 160 3.22 20.56 1.34
N GLU A 161 2.58 21.00 0.25
CA GLU A 161 3.03 22.12 -0.58
C GLU A 161 3.12 23.44 0.21
N ALA A 162 2.19 23.65 1.15
CA ALA A 162 2.19 24.83 2.03
C ALA A 162 3.21 24.72 3.19
N GLY A 163 3.80 23.54 3.41
CA GLY A 163 4.66 23.22 4.54
C GLY A 163 3.89 23.12 5.87
N SER A 164 2.67 22.60 5.82
CA SER A 164 1.75 22.50 6.96
C SER A 164 1.22 21.08 7.14
N VAL A 165 0.33 20.88 8.11
CA VAL A 165 -0.38 19.63 8.38
C VAL A 165 -1.77 19.62 7.75
N ILE A 166 -2.29 18.42 7.45
CA ILE A 166 -3.59 18.24 6.78
C ILE A 166 -4.78 18.85 7.53
N SER A 167 -4.70 19.00 8.86
CA SER A 167 -5.76 19.66 9.63
C SER A 167 -6.00 21.09 9.14
N ALA A 168 -4.97 21.80 8.67
CA ALA A 168 -5.12 23.15 8.14
C ALA A 168 -5.81 23.21 6.79
N SER A 169 -5.47 22.33 5.85
CA SER A 169 -6.16 22.25 4.56
C SER A 169 -7.60 21.73 4.71
N LEU A 170 -7.86 20.78 5.62
CA LEU A 170 -9.21 20.33 5.98
C LEU A 170 -10.05 21.47 6.56
N PHE A 171 -9.49 22.26 7.48
CA PHE A 171 -10.17 23.42 8.06
C PHE A 171 -10.51 24.46 6.98
N GLY A 172 -9.58 24.66 6.04
CA GLY A 172 -9.82 25.45 4.82
C GLY A 172 -10.96 24.92 3.98
N ALA A 173 -10.99 23.61 3.73
CA ALA A 173 -12.05 22.98 2.95
C ALA A 173 -13.43 23.07 3.61
N ILE A 174 -13.50 22.98 4.94
CA ILE A 174 -14.74 23.23 5.70
C ILE A 174 -15.21 24.66 5.43
N ALA A 175 -14.35 25.67 5.59
CA ALA A 175 -14.69 27.07 5.33
C ALA A 175 -15.14 27.28 3.86
N GLY A 176 -14.35 26.81 2.89
CA GLY A 176 -14.64 26.98 1.47
C GLY A 176 -15.85 26.20 0.96
N SER A 177 -16.26 25.13 1.65
CA SER A 177 -17.51 24.41 1.36
C SER A 177 -18.77 25.22 1.75
N GLY A 178 -18.62 26.18 2.68
CA GLY A 178 -19.73 26.90 3.30
C GLY A 178 -20.64 26.00 4.14
N SER A 179 -20.12 24.88 4.65
CA SER A 179 -20.91 23.92 5.44
C SER A 179 -21.20 24.42 6.85
N LEU A 180 -20.38 25.30 7.42
CA LEU A 180 -20.63 25.88 8.75
C LEU A 180 -20.95 27.38 8.64
N PRO A 181 -21.74 27.94 9.57
CA PRO A 181 -22.22 29.32 9.51
C PRO A 181 -21.23 30.33 10.13
N PHE A 182 -19.95 30.22 9.80
CA PHE A 182 -18.88 31.11 10.28
C PHE A 182 -18.24 31.86 9.11
N ALA A 183 -17.76 33.07 9.37
CA ALA A 183 -17.06 33.86 8.37
C ALA A 183 -15.63 33.33 8.20
N ARG A 184 -15.02 33.53 7.03
CA ARG A 184 -13.65 33.08 6.75
C ARG A 184 -12.65 33.63 7.79
N GLU A 185 -12.89 34.85 8.24
CA GLU A 185 -12.08 35.56 9.23
C GLU A 185 -12.05 34.83 10.58
N ASP A 186 -13.14 34.17 10.97
CA ASP A 186 -13.23 33.38 12.20
C ASP A 186 -12.26 32.20 12.17
N TYR A 187 -12.21 31.48 11.04
CA TYR A 187 -11.27 30.40 10.82
C TYR A 187 -9.82 30.89 10.86
N GLU A 188 -9.52 31.97 10.15
CA GLU A 188 -8.16 32.52 10.14
C GLU A 188 -7.73 33.03 11.53
N ALA A 189 -8.66 33.61 12.30
CA ALA A 189 -8.41 34.03 13.68
C ALA A 189 -8.09 32.83 14.60
N THR A 190 -8.80 31.71 14.47
CA THR A 190 -8.49 30.46 15.19
C THR A 190 -7.07 29.98 14.90
N ILE A 191 -6.65 29.96 13.63
CA ILE A 191 -5.29 29.56 13.26
C ILE A 191 -4.24 30.49 13.91
N ARG A 192 -4.52 31.81 13.94
CA ARG A 192 -3.63 32.78 14.59
C ARG A 192 -3.56 32.58 16.11
N ARG A 193 -4.69 32.31 16.77
CA ARG A 193 -4.75 32.02 18.22
C ARG A 193 -4.00 30.75 18.60
N ALA A 194 -4.08 29.70 17.77
CA ALA A 194 -3.37 28.45 18.01
C ALA A 194 -1.83 28.63 18.08
N GLY A 195 -1.28 29.66 17.42
CA GLY A 195 0.11 30.09 17.58
C GLY A 195 1.19 29.16 16.96
N VAL A 196 0.83 27.95 16.56
CA VAL A 196 1.77 26.96 16.01
C VAL A 196 1.76 27.00 14.48
N GLY A 197 2.92 27.27 13.88
CA GLY A 197 3.09 27.21 12.42
C GLY A 197 2.15 28.14 11.63
N VAL A 198 1.68 29.23 12.26
CA VAL A 198 0.56 30.08 11.79
C VAL A 198 0.62 30.40 10.30
N ASN A 199 1.77 30.88 9.80
CA ASN A 199 1.90 31.27 8.39
C ASN A 199 1.75 30.08 7.43
N ALA A 200 2.27 28.90 7.78
CA ALA A 200 2.11 27.70 6.96
C ALA A 200 0.66 27.18 7.03
N SER A 201 0.08 27.18 8.22
CA SER A 201 -1.32 26.82 8.44
C SER A 201 -2.29 27.72 7.66
N LEU A 202 -2.07 29.05 7.64
CA LEU A 202 -2.89 29.99 6.86
C LEU A 202 -2.77 29.76 5.35
N ARG A 203 -1.57 29.43 4.84
CA ARG A 203 -1.40 29.07 3.42
C ARG A 203 -2.15 27.79 3.07
N ALA A 204 -2.01 26.74 3.88
CA ALA A 204 -2.71 25.47 3.69
C ALA A 204 -4.24 25.64 3.80
N PHE A 205 -4.70 26.43 4.76
CA PHE A 205 -6.10 26.84 4.90
C PHE A 205 -6.61 27.54 3.65
N GLY A 206 -5.89 28.54 3.14
CA GLY A 206 -6.26 29.25 1.92
C GLY A 206 -6.36 28.33 0.70
N ALA A 207 -5.40 27.41 0.55
CA ALA A 207 -5.41 26.42 -0.51
C ALA A 207 -6.63 25.47 -0.41
N GLY A 208 -6.91 24.94 0.79
CA GLY A 208 -8.08 24.10 1.03
C GLY A 208 -9.40 24.83 0.81
N HIS A 209 -9.50 26.10 1.24
CA HIS A 209 -10.65 26.95 1.00
C HIS A 209 -10.91 27.16 -0.49
N HIS A 210 -9.87 27.54 -1.24
CA HIS A 210 -10.00 27.75 -2.68
C HIS A 210 -10.41 26.47 -3.40
N ALA A 211 -9.79 25.34 -3.07
CA ALA A 211 -10.12 24.05 -3.65
C ALA A 211 -11.58 23.63 -3.39
N ALA A 212 -12.09 23.85 -2.18
CA ALA A 212 -13.50 23.58 -1.86
C ALA A 212 -14.46 24.56 -2.56
N ALA A 213 -14.13 25.85 -2.57
CA ALA A 213 -14.97 26.88 -3.19
C ALA A 213 -15.11 26.71 -4.71
N SER A 214 -14.05 26.23 -5.39
CA SER A 214 -14.05 25.94 -6.82
C SER A 214 -14.32 24.47 -7.14
N ALA A 215 -14.75 23.65 -6.18
CA ALA A 215 -14.90 22.21 -6.38
C ALA A 215 -16.04 21.90 -7.36
N PRO A 216 -15.85 20.96 -8.31
CA PRO A 216 -16.88 20.56 -9.26
C PRO A 216 -18.12 19.95 -8.57
N ALA A 217 -19.23 19.85 -9.30
CA ALA A 217 -20.49 19.28 -8.81
C ALA A 217 -20.35 17.81 -8.33
N ALA A 218 -19.43 17.05 -8.93
CA ALA A 218 -19.06 15.74 -8.47
C ALA A 218 -17.53 15.61 -8.50
N PRO A 219 -16.89 14.99 -7.49
CA PRO A 219 -15.46 14.72 -7.53
C PRO A 219 -15.09 13.85 -8.72
N ALA A 220 -13.90 14.01 -9.31
CA ALA A 220 -13.43 13.18 -10.42
C ALA A 220 -13.01 11.78 -9.95
N ALA A 221 -12.98 10.81 -10.86
CA ALA A 221 -12.37 9.51 -10.58
C ALA A 221 -10.84 9.67 -10.47
N ILE A 222 -10.21 8.88 -9.61
CA ILE A 222 -8.76 8.81 -9.48
C ILE A 222 -8.25 7.85 -10.55
N ASP A 223 -7.26 8.31 -11.33
CA ASP A 223 -6.53 7.42 -12.24
C ASP A 223 -5.72 6.41 -11.44
N THR A 224 -6.14 5.14 -11.52
CA THR A 224 -5.45 4.01 -10.88
C THR A 224 -4.55 3.26 -11.85
N SER A 225 -4.46 3.73 -13.11
CA SER A 225 -3.57 3.17 -14.09
C SER A 225 -2.12 3.30 -13.61
N ARG A 226 -1.33 2.26 -13.87
CA ARG A 226 0.10 2.26 -13.56
C ARG A 226 0.83 2.24 -14.89
N PRO A 227 1.37 3.38 -15.34
CA PRO A 227 2.05 3.42 -16.62
C PRO A 227 3.23 2.44 -16.58
N LEU A 228 3.31 1.60 -17.61
CA LEU A 228 4.49 0.78 -17.82
C LEU A 228 5.68 1.71 -18.13
N PRO A 229 6.91 1.32 -17.75
CA PRO A 229 8.06 2.17 -18.01
C PRO A 229 8.27 2.31 -19.52
N VAL A 230 8.36 3.55 -19.97
CA VAL A 230 8.75 3.86 -21.35
C VAL A 230 10.19 3.40 -21.55
N LEU A 231 10.45 2.74 -22.68
CA LEU A 231 11.81 2.36 -23.04
C LEU A 231 12.64 3.61 -23.33
N PRO A 232 13.79 3.79 -22.67
CA PRO A 232 14.67 4.90 -22.99
C PRO A 232 15.34 4.67 -24.35
N ASP A 233 15.69 5.75 -25.05
CA ASP A 233 16.44 5.66 -26.30
C ASP A 233 17.83 5.07 -26.09
N THR A 234 18.49 5.43 -24.99
CA THR A 234 19.84 4.97 -24.65
C THR A 234 20.00 4.75 -23.16
N ALA A 235 20.93 3.87 -22.77
CA ALA A 235 21.38 3.74 -21.40
C ALA A 235 22.70 4.51 -21.18
N ALA A 236 22.87 5.00 -19.94
CA ALA A 236 24.03 5.80 -19.55
C ALA A 236 25.37 5.05 -19.67
N HIS A 237 25.40 3.74 -19.39
CA HIS A 237 26.62 2.94 -19.40
C HIS A 237 26.68 2.02 -20.64
N PRO A 238 27.83 1.86 -21.33
CA PRO A 238 27.93 1.08 -22.57
C PRO A 238 27.41 -0.37 -22.45
N ARG A 239 27.75 -1.06 -21.35
CA ARG A 239 27.29 -2.44 -21.11
C ARG A 239 25.79 -2.57 -20.90
N THR A 240 25.15 -1.60 -20.23
CA THR A 240 23.68 -1.61 -20.07
C THR A 240 22.98 -1.14 -21.33
N ARG A 241 23.64 -0.32 -22.14
CA ARG A 241 23.17 0.07 -23.48
C ARG A 241 23.06 -1.16 -24.39
N GLN A 242 24.09 -2.01 -24.41
CA GLN A 242 24.03 -3.26 -25.18
C GLN A 242 22.84 -4.14 -24.79
N MET A 243 22.56 -4.30 -23.49
CA MET A 243 21.41 -5.07 -22.99
C MET A 243 20.07 -4.44 -23.38
N LEU A 244 19.98 -3.11 -23.38
CA LEU A 244 18.78 -2.39 -23.80
C LEU A 244 18.51 -2.57 -25.31
N GLU A 245 19.55 -2.46 -26.14
CA GLU A 245 19.43 -2.67 -27.59
C GLU A 245 19.05 -4.11 -27.91
N GLU A 246 19.61 -5.08 -27.20
CA GLU A 246 19.20 -6.49 -27.29
C GLU A 246 17.74 -6.70 -26.90
N LEU A 247 17.30 -6.08 -25.79
CA LEU A 247 15.90 -6.13 -25.36
C LEU A 247 14.96 -5.56 -26.44
N LYS A 248 15.32 -4.43 -27.05
CA LYS A 248 14.51 -3.79 -28.11
C LYS A 248 14.45 -4.63 -29.39
N ARG A 249 15.56 -5.26 -29.76
CA ARG A 249 15.70 -6.01 -31.01
C ARG A 249 15.09 -7.41 -30.93
N ASP A 250 15.34 -8.12 -29.83
CA ASP A 250 15.12 -9.57 -29.77
C ASP A 250 13.80 -9.97 -29.09
N PHE A 251 13.03 -9.01 -28.56
CA PHE A 251 11.80 -9.28 -27.80
C PHE A 251 10.60 -8.50 -28.33
N PRO A 252 9.37 -9.05 -28.18
CA PRO A 252 8.14 -8.44 -28.68
C PRO A 252 7.79 -7.14 -27.93
N PRO A 253 7.29 -6.09 -28.61
CA PRO A 253 6.95 -4.80 -28.00
C PRO A 253 6.05 -4.90 -26.76
N GLU A 254 5.16 -5.89 -26.72
CA GLU A 254 4.22 -6.15 -25.63
C GLU A 254 4.92 -6.51 -24.31
N ALA A 255 6.06 -7.21 -24.37
CA ALA A 255 6.83 -7.63 -23.19
C ALA A 255 7.92 -6.63 -22.79
N GLN A 256 8.40 -5.82 -23.74
CA GLN A 256 9.56 -4.94 -23.56
C GLN A 256 9.48 -4.01 -22.33
N PRO A 257 8.36 -3.31 -22.04
CA PRO A 257 8.29 -2.43 -20.88
C PRO A 257 8.46 -3.17 -19.54
N MET A 258 7.79 -4.33 -19.40
CA MET A 258 7.93 -5.12 -18.18
C MET A 258 9.31 -5.75 -18.06
N MET A 259 9.90 -6.17 -19.19
CA MET A 259 11.27 -6.66 -19.22
C MET A 259 12.28 -5.59 -18.82
N LEU A 260 12.08 -4.33 -19.22
CA LEU A 260 12.92 -3.22 -18.79
C LEU A 260 12.83 -3.01 -17.27
N ALA A 261 11.62 -3.06 -16.71
CA ALA A 261 11.43 -3.00 -15.25
C ALA A 261 12.16 -4.15 -14.55
N GLY A 262 12.03 -5.37 -15.09
CA GLY A 262 12.71 -6.56 -14.61
C GLY A 262 14.23 -6.42 -14.64
N LEU A 263 14.79 -6.03 -15.78
CA LEU A 263 16.23 -5.85 -15.96
C LEU A 263 16.79 -4.81 -14.99
N ARG A 264 16.13 -3.66 -14.82
CA ARG A 264 16.54 -2.66 -13.82
C ARG A 264 16.57 -3.24 -12.41
N ARG A 265 15.52 -3.97 -12.02
CA ARG A 265 15.45 -4.65 -10.71
C ARG A 265 16.60 -5.64 -10.52
N ILE A 266 16.96 -6.40 -11.55
CA ILE A 266 18.01 -7.43 -11.51
C ILE A 266 19.40 -6.80 -11.39
N LEU A 267 19.66 -5.76 -12.18
CA LEU A 267 20.91 -4.99 -12.11
C LEU A 267 21.07 -4.32 -10.75
N GLU A 268 20.00 -3.73 -10.22
CA GLU A 268 19.98 -3.15 -8.88
C GLU A 268 20.20 -4.22 -7.81
N PHE A 269 19.63 -5.40 -7.98
CA PHE A 269 19.76 -6.51 -7.04
C PHE A 269 21.19 -7.06 -6.99
N GLN A 270 21.80 -7.42 -8.11
CA GLN A 270 23.06 -8.17 -8.13
C GLN A 270 24.17 -7.54 -8.99
N ASP A 271 24.20 -7.77 -10.29
CA ASP A 271 25.24 -7.26 -11.21
C ASP A 271 24.83 -7.46 -12.68
N LEU A 272 25.71 -7.02 -13.60
CA LEU A 272 25.53 -7.17 -15.05
C LEU A 272 25.44 -8.65 -15.48
N ARG A 273 26.20 -9.57 -14.87
CA ARG A 273 26.15 -10.99 -15.26
C ARG A 273 24.78 -11.57 -14.93
N TYR A 274 24.23 -11.19 -13.78
CA TYR A 274 22.88 -11.58 -13.39
C TYR A 274 21.80 -10.95 -14.28
N GLY A 275 22.03 -9.73 -14.76
CA GLY A 275 21.19 -9.09 -15.80
C GLY A 275 21.18 -9.86 -17.12
N ARG A 276 22.33 -10.43 -17.53
CA ARG A 276 22.43 -11.29 -18.71
C ARG A 276 21.65 -12.59 -18.51
N GLU A 277 21.80 -13.25 -17.36
CA GLU A 277 21.05 -14.47 -17.02
C GLU A 277 19.53 -14.25 -17.08
N TYR A 278 19.05 -13.07 -16.66
CA TYR A 278 17.64 -12.72 -16.80
C TYR A 278 17.19 -12.66 -18.27
N LEU A 279 17.98 -12.00 -19.14
CA LEU A 279 17.68 -11.95 -20.57
C LEU A 279 17.75 -13.32 -21.22
N ASP A 280 18.68 -14.18 -20.80
CA ASP A 280 18.80 -15.55 -21.30
C ASP A 280 17.54 -16.37 -20.95
N HIS A 281 17.08 -16.35 -19.70
CA HIS A 281 15.82 -17.00 -19.32
C HIS A 281 14.61 -16.47 -20.10
N MET A 282 14.55 -15.15 -20.31
CA MET A 282 13.47 -14.57 -21.10
C MET A 282 13.56 -14.97 -22.57
N ARG A 283 14.76 -15.14 -23.12
CA ARG A 283 14.96 -15.60 -24.50
C ARG A 283 14.43 -17.02 -24.68
N ASP A 284 14.76 -17.92 -23.75
CA ASP A 284 14.25 -19.30 -23.76
C ASP A 284 12.71 -19.31 -23.74
N ILE A 285 12.10 -18.47 -22.89
CA ILE A 285 10.64 -18.33 -22.83
C ILE A 285 10.07 -17.74 -24.13
N ARG A 286 10.73 -16.73 -24.72
CA ARG A 286 10.28 -16.12 -25.98
C ARG A 286 10.34 -17.10 -27.14
N GLU A 287 11.37 -17.93 -27.21
CA GLU A 287 11.50 -18.98 -28.22
C GLU A 287 10.40 -20.02 -28.08
N LEU A 288 10.12 -20.42 -26.84
CA LEU A 288 9.01 -21.31 -26.52
C LEU A 288 7.64 -20.69 -26.88
N ASP A 289 7.41 -19.43 -26.51
CA ASP A 289 6.20 -18.67 -26.82
C ASP A 289 5.99 -18.62 -28.35
N ALA A 290 7.04 -18.33 -29.12
CA ALA A 290 7.00 -18.33 -30.58
C ALA A 290 6.61 -19.69 -31.17
N GLN A 291 7.14 -20.80 -30.62
CA GLN A 291 6.83 -22.17 -31.08
C GLN A 291 5.35 -22.54 -30.90
N PHE A 292 4.71 -22.04 -29.84
CA PHE A 292 3.34 -22.37 -29.47
C PHE A 292 2.32 -21.26 -29.79
N GLY A 293 2.62 -20.42 -30.79
CA GLY A 293 1.66 -19.46 -31.35
C GLY A 293 1.61 -18.09 -30.67
N GLY A 294 2.68 -17.69 -29.98
CA GLY A 294 2.79 -16.43 -29.24
C GLY A 294 2.37 -15.19 -30.02
N THR A 295 2.72 -15.10 -31.31
CA THR A 295 2.31 -13.97 -32.17
C THR A 295 0.79 -13.80 -32.24
N ALA A 296 0.03 -14.89 -32.37
CA ALA A 296 -1.43 -14.84 -32.40
C ALA A 296 -2.04 -14.57 -31.01
N LYS A 297 -1.28 -14.85 -29.95
CA LYS A 297 -1.68 -14.67 -28.54
C LYS A 297 -1.03 -13.46 -27.87
N SER A 298 -0.58 -12.48 -28.67
CA SER A 298 0.03 -11.23 -28.18
C SER A 298 1.19 -11.45 -27.20
N TRP A 299 1.97 -12.52 -27.40
CA TRP A 299 3.11 -12.89 -26.57
C TRP A 299 2.79 -12.98 -25.07
N ALA A 300 1.57 -13.43 -24.74
CA ALA A 300 1.06 -13.44 -23.37
C ALA A 300 1.96 -14.20 -22.39
N LEU A 301 2.62 -15.27 -22.85
CA LEU A 301 3.55 -16.05 -22.01
C LEU A 301 4.81 -15.24 -21.68
N THR A 302 5.46 -14.68 -22.70
CA THR A 302 6.66 -13.83 -22.53
C THR A 302 6.35 -12.58 -21.70
N ALA A 303 5.23 -11.91 -21.98
CA ALA A 303 4.81 -10.71 -21.27
C ALA A 303 4.52 -10.98 -19.78
N ALA A 304 3.83 -12.09 -19.46
CA ALA A 304 3.58 -12.50 -18.08
C ALA A 304 4.89 -12.89 -17.36
N ALA A 305 5.76 -13.64 -18.04
CA ALA A 305 7.01 -14.14 -17.45
C ALA A 305 8.01 -13.02 -17.14
N ALA A 306 8.03 -11.95 -17.95
CA ALA A 306 8.91 -10.79 -17.77
C ALA A 306 8.92 -10.27 -16.33
N ARG A 307 7.74 -10.17 -15.71
CA ARG A 307 7.59 -9.76 -14.31
C ARG A 307 8.09 -10.82 -13.35
N TYR A 308 7.59 -12.06 -13.48
CA TYR A 308 7.75 -13.07 -12.44
C TYR A 308 9.11 -13.74 -12.44
N VAL A 309 9.79 -13.86 -13.59
CA VAL A 309 11.20 -14.27 -13.66
C VAL A 309 12.07 -13.25 -12.90
N ALA A 310 11.87 -11.95 -13.13
CA ALA A 310 12.62 -10.91 -12.43
C ALA A 310 12.34 -10.92 -10.91
N VAL A 311 11.10 -11.17 -10.49
CA VAL A 311 10.75 -11.29 -9.07
C VAL A 311 11.37 -12.53 -8.43
N ALA A 312 11.35 -13.68 -9.11
CA ALA A 312 11.93 -14.93 -8.62
C ALA A 312 13.47 -14.85 -8.53
N MET A 313 14.11 -14.17 -9.48
CA MET A 313 15.56 -13.94 -9.46
C MET A 313 15.98 -12.90 -8.40
N ALA A 314 15.26 -11.79 -8.30
CA ALA A 314 15.48 -10.75 -7.28
C ALA A 314 14.51 -10.90 -6.11
N TYR A 315 14.73 -11.95 -5.32
CA TYR A 315 14.03 -12.25 -4.07
C TYR A 315 14.45 -11.32 -2.92
N ASP A 316 13.74 -11.40 -1.80
CA ASP A 316 14.09 -10.70 -0.57
C ASP A 316 15.00 -11.59 0.30
N ASP A 317 16.20 -11.10 0.58
CA ASP A 317 17.17 -11.71 1.49
C ASP A 317 17.71 -10.70 2.48
N VAL A 318 18.40 -11.21 3.50
CA VAL A 318 18.96 -10.35 4.56
C VAL A 318 19.96 -9.35 3.98
N ILE A 319 20.73 -9.72 2.95
CA ILE A 319 21.70 -8.85 2.27
C ILE A 319 20.99 -7.65 1.63
N ARG A 320 19.90 -7.89 0.89
CA ARG A 320 19.11 -6.86 0.23
C ARG A 320 18.36 -6.00 1.24
N VAL A 321 17.80 -6.60 2.28
CA VAL A 321 17.13 -5.85 3.36
C VAL A 321 18.13 -4.92 4.05
N ALA A 322 19.36 -5.38 4.30
CA ALA A 322 20.42 -4.55 4.86
C ALA A 322 20.83 -3.42 3.90
N ASP A 323 21.00 -3.70 2.61
CA ASP A 323 21.26 -2.70 1.57
C ASP A 323 20.16 -1.62 1.55
N LEU A 324 18.89 -2.02 1.49
CA LEU A 324 17.76 -1.08 1.52
C LEU A 324 17.73 -0.21 2.78
N LYS A 325 18.15 -0.75 3.93
CA LYS A 325 18.17 -0.03 5.20
C LYS A 325 19.32 0.98 5.31
N THR A 326 20.41 0.82 4.54
CA THR A 326 21.60 1.69 4.59
C THR A 326 21.67 2.73 3.47
N ARG A 327 20.74 2.75 2.53
CA ARG A 327 20.71 3.73 1.43
C ARG A 327 20.47 5.16 1.92
N GLY A 328 21.24 6.11 1.38
CA GLY A 328 21.08 7.56 1.64
C GLY A 328 19.66 8.07 1.38
N ALA A 329 19.07 7.70 0.24
CA ALA A 329 17.71 8.09 -0.12
C ALA A 329 16.65 7.61 0.90
N ARG A 330 16.92 6.52 1.63
CA ARG A 330 16.02 6.07 2.71
C ARG A 330 16.08 7.01 3.90
N PHE A 331 17.28 7.45 4.32
CA PHE A 331 17.41 8.39 5.43
C PHE A 331 16.71 9.70 5.13
N GLU A 332 16.89 10.22 3.92
CA GLU A 332 16.22 11.45 3.47
C GLU A 332 14.70 11.30 3.50
N ARG A 333 14.17 10.22 2.92
CA ARG A 333 12.74 9.94 2.97
C ARG A 333 12.21 9.81 4.40
N VAL A 334 12.91 9.12 5.30
CA VAL A 334 12.45 8.99 6.70
C VAL A 334 12.45 10.34 7.40
N ARG A 335 13.45 11.21 7.16
CA ARG A 335 13.47 12.58 7.69
C ARG A 335 12.29 13.40 7.18
N GLN A 336 11.98 13.29 5.89
CA GLN A 336 10.82 13.94 5.28
C GLN A 336 9.51 13.42 5.87
N GLU A 337 9.34 12.09 6.00
CA GLU A 337 8.14 11.46 6.57
C GLU A 337 7.88 11.87 8.03
N VAL A 338 8.92 12.18 8.81
CA VAL A 338 8.77 12.65 10.20
C VAL A 338 8.78 14.18 10.32
N GLY A 339 8.89 14.91 9.21
CA GLY A 339 8.93 16.37 9.20
C GLY A 339 10.12 16.97 9.96
N ALA A 340 11.27 16.30 9.98
CA ALA A 340 12.43 16.77 10.74
C ALA A 340 13.09 17.99 10.08
N ALA A 341 13.33 19.04 10.88
CA ALA A 341 14.10 20.21 10.46
C ALA A 341 15.56 19.85 10.16
N GLN A 342 16.28 20.70 9.40
CA GLN A 342 17.65 20.41 8.95
C GLN A 342 18.62 20.14 10.10
N ASP A 343 18.46 20.84 11.23
CA ASP A 343 19.27 20.74 12.43
C ASP A 343 18.84 19.61 13.39
N GLN A 344 17.68 19.00 13.17
CA GLN A 344 17.18 17.93 14.02
C GLN A 344 17.82 16.58 13.68
N LEU A 345 18.31 15.89 14.72
CA LEU A 345 18.85 14.53 14.61
C LEU A 345 17.72 13.50 14.63
N VAL A 346 17.66 12.65 13.61
CA VAL A 346 16.68 11.57 13.49
C VAL A 346 17.40 10.23 13.58
N TYR A 347 17.01 9.40 14.55
CA TYR A 347 17.53 8.05 14.73
C TYR A 347 16.47 7.00 14.46
N THR A 348 16.69 6.18 13.44
CA THR A 348 15.79 5.07 13.12
C THR A 348 16.18 3.84 13.94
N THR A 349 15.20 3.25 14.63
CA THR A 349 15.35 1.95 15.28
C THR A 349 14.63 0.88 14.46
N GLU A 350 15.40 -0.06 13.92
CA GLU A 350 14.92 -1.19 13.15
C GLU A 350 14.51 -2.32 14.08
N TYR A 351 13.27 -2.77 13.99
CA TYR A 351 12.87 -4.03 14.57
C TYR A 351 13.17 -5.17 13.58
N MET A 352 13.95 -6.16 14.02
CA MET A 352 14.28 -7.34 13.22
C MET A 352 13.98 -8.61 14.02
N HIS A 353 13.35 -9.59 13.38
CA HIS A 353 13.11 -10.91 13.95
C HIS A 353 13.81 -11.96 13.08
N PRO A 354 15.15 -12.02 13.12
CA PRO A 354 15.92 -12.91 12.25
C PRO A 354 15.64 -14.36 12.64
N ARG A 355 15.24 -15.17 11.67
CA ARG A 355 15.06 -16.62 11.90
C ARG A 355 16.35 -17.38 11.68
N LEU A 356 16.45 -18.57 12.25
CA LEU A 356 17.62 -19.42 12.04
C LEU A 356 17.79 -19.75 10.55
N GLU A 357 16.70 -20.01 9.84
CA GLU A 357 16.67 -20.31 8.40
C GLU A 357 17.16 -19.11 7.58
N GLU A 358 16.87 -17.89 8.01
CA GLU A 358 17.36 -16.68 7.34
C GLU A 358 18.86 -16.50 7.53
N ILE A 359 19.36 -16.78 8.74
CA ILE A 359 20.79 -16.76 9.03
C ILE A 359 21.51 -17.87 8.25
N CYS A 360 21.04 -19.11 8.30
CA CYS A 360 21.59 -20.22 7.51
C CYS A 360 21.52 -19.93 6.01
N GLY A 361 20.45 -19.26 5.58
CA GLY A 361 20.24 -18.78 4.23
C GLY A 361 21.33 -17.84 3.74
N THR A 362 21.87 -16.97 4.61
CA THR A 362 22.98 -16.05 4.26
C THR A 362 24.36 -16.70 4.24
N MET A 363 24.52 -17.90 4.81
CA MET A 363 25.79 -18.61 4.84
C MET A 363 26.10 -19.30 3.50
N PRO A 364 27.37 -19.64 3.21
CA PRO A 364 27.72 -20.52 2.11
C PRO A 364 26.89 -21.81 2.15
N ALA A 365 26.43 -22.26 0.98
CA ALA A 365 25.41 -23.31 0.89
C ALA A 365 25.72 -24.61 1.65
N PHE A 366 26.99 -24.99 1.76
CA PHE A 366 27.38 -26.21 2.47
C PHE A 366 27.24 -26.07 3.99
N LEU A 367 27.58 -24.90 4.55
CA LEU A 367 27.47 -24.63 5.99
C LEU A 367 26.01 -24.51 6.41
N GLY A 368 25.23 -23.72 5.65
CA GLY A 368 23.80 -23.55 5.93
C GLY A 368 23.08 -24.91 5.97
N ARG A 369 23.31 -25.77 4.96
CA ARG A 369 22.70 -27.11 4.91
C ARG A 369 23.15 -28.00 6.05
N ARG A 370 24.43 -27.95 6.43
CA ARG A 370 24.95 -28.76 7.54
C ARG A 370 24.28 -28.37 8.87
N ILE A 371 23.97 -27.09 9.06
CA ILE A 371 23.27 -26.59 10.25
C ILE A 371 21.81 -27.02 10.22
N GLU A 372 21.09 -26.77 9.11
CA GLU A 372 19.68 -27.12 8.96
C GLU A 372 19.43 -28.63 9.07
N ASN A 373 20.33 -29.45 8.51
CA ASN A 373 20.23 -30.91 8.57
C ASN A 373 20.65 -31.50 9.94
N SER A 374 21.14 -30.68 10.87
CA SER A 374 21.51 -31.12 12.23
C SER A 374 20.50 -30.61 13.25
N PRO A 375 19.57 -31.46 13.74
CA PRO A 375 18.58 -31.07 14.73
C PRO A 375 19.19 -30.52 16.03
N ALA A 376 20.35 -31.05 16.43
CA ALA A 376 21.08 -30.59 17.61
C ALA A 376 21.62 -29.16 17.43
N LEU A 377 22.29 -28.90 16.30
CA LEU A 377 22.90 -27.60 16.02
C LEU A 377 21.83 -26.53 15.76
N SER A 378 20.77 -26.88 15.04
CA SER A 378 19.63 -26.01 14.81
C SER A 378 18.92 -25.65 16.12
N ARG A 379 18.71 -26.62 17.02
CA ARG A 379 18.10 -26.36 18.34
C ARG A 379 18.99 -25.48 19.22
N TYR A 380 20.31 -25.68 19.16
CA TYR A 380 21.28 -24.90 19.92
C TYR A 380 21.31 -23.44 19.43
N LEU A 381 21.55 -23.22 18.13
CA LEU A 381 21.65 -21.88 17.54
C LEU A 381 20.31 -21.15 17.54
N GLY A 382 19.20 -21.86 17.32
CA GLY A 382 17.87 -21.28 17.29
C GLY A 382 17.48 -20.55 18.59
N ARG A 383 18.06 -20.92 19.75
CA ARG A 383 17.82 -20.23 21.03
C ARG A 383 18.20 -18.74 21.00
N PHE A 384 19.23 -18.37 20.23
CA PHE A 384 19.73 -16.99 20.13
C PHE A 384 18.90 -16.08 19.23
N PHE A 385 17.95 -16.66 18.49
CA PHE A 385 17.17 -16.00 17.45
C PHE A 385 15.64 -16.03 17.72
N ARG A 386 15.22 -16.46 18.92
CA ARG A 386 13.79 -16.53 19.28
C ARG A 386 13.12 -15.17 19.51
N LYS A 387 13.90 -14.18 19.95
CA LYS A 387 13.40 -12.84 20.31
C LYS A 387 13.71 -11.84 19.20
N GLY A 388 12.78 -10.91 18.98
CA GLY A 388 13.02 -9.74 18.13
C GLY A 388 14.13 -8.88 18.72
N LYS A 389 14.92 -8.26 17.85
CA LYS A 389 16.04 -7.39 18.19
C LYS A 389 15.76 -6.00 17.65
N PHE A 390 16.04 -4.99 18.47
CA PHE A 390 16.01 -3.59 18.07
C PHE A 390 17.43 -3.16 17.72
N LEU A 391 17.62 -2.72 16.48
CA LEU A 391 18.89 -2.26 15.96
C LEU A 391 18.76 -0.78 15.60
N ARG A 392 19.56 0.07 16.22
CA ARG A 392 19.61 1.49 15.87
C ARG A 392 20.45 1.65 14.60
N SER A 393 19.81 1.81 13.45
CA SER A 393 20.49 1.94 12.16
C SER A 393 21.17 3.31 11.98
N GLY A 394 20.78 4.31 12.78
CA GLY A 394 21.41 5.63 12.81
C GLY A 394 22.68 5.73 13.67
N THR A 395 23.06 4.70 14.44
CA THR A 395 24.36 4.70 15.14
C THR A 395 25.44 4.11 14.24
N LEU A 396 26.69 4.53 14.42
CA LEU A 396 27.83 4.03 13.63
C LEU A 396 27.93 2.50 13.68
N SER A 397 27.79 1.89 14.86
CA SER A 397 27.86 0.44 15.01
C SER A 397 26.73 -0.30 14.28
N GLY A 398 25.49 0.19 14.38
CA GLY A 398 24.35 -0.43 13.71
C GLY A 398 24.40 -0.25 12.19
N PHE A 399 24.82 0.93 11.73
CA PHE A 399 25.05 1.22 10.32
C PHE A 399 26.14 0.32 9.74
N LEU A 400 27.33 0.26 10.37
CA LEU A 400 28.45 -0.55 9.89
C LEU A 400 28.10 -2.04 9.82
N MET A 401 27.34 -2.55 10.79
CA MET A 401 26.86 -3.94 10.75
C MET A 401 25.96 -4.21 9.53
N LEU A 402 24.96 -3.34 9.27
CA LEU A 402 24.10 -3.48 8.10
C LEU A 402 24.86 -3.25 6.79
N TYR A 403 25.81 -2.31 6.79
CA TYR A 403 26.61 -1.98 5.62
C TYR A 403 27.56 -3.13 5.25
N ALA A 404 28.20 -3.75 6.23
CA ALA A 404 29.00 -4.96 6.01
C ALA A 404 28.14 -6.11 5.46
N LEU A 405 26.93 -6.29 5.99
CA LEU A 405 25.97 -7.29 5.54
C LEU A 405 25.49 -7.02 4.11
N ALA A 406 25.24 -5.76 3.75
CA ALA A 406 24.92 -5.34 2.39
C ALA A 406 26.10 -5.63 1.43
N GLY A 407 27.34 -5.41 1.88
CA GLY A 407 28.57 -5.72 1.14
C GLY A 407 28.75 -7.22 0.83
N MET A 408 28.03 -8.12 1.50
CA MET A 408 28.01 -9.55 1.17
C MET A 408 27.29 -9.86 -0.15
N ARG A 409 26.70 -8.85 -0.83
CA ARG A 409 26.13 -8.96 -2.19
C ARG A 409 26.99 -9.74 -3.17
N ARG A 410 28.32 -9.56 -3.15
CA ARG A 410 29.25 -10.30 -4.02
C ARG A 410 29.22 -11.82 -3.80
N PHE A 411 28.93 -12.25 -2.57
CA PHE A 411 28.86 -13.67 -2.19
C PHE A 411 27.45 -14.23 -2.29
N ARG A 412 26.42 -13.41 -2.55
CA ARG A 412 25.01 -13.82 -2.58
C ARG A 412 24.79 -15.09 -3.38
N ARG A 413 25.42 -15.22 -4.56
CA ARG A 413 25.27 -16.38 -5.44
C ARG A 413 25.78 -17.70 -4.84
N SER A 414 26.67 -17.64 -3.86
CA SER A 414 27.21 -18.81 -3.16
C SER A 414 26.38 -19.24 -1.93
N THR A 415 25.43 -18.39 -1.52
CA THR A 415 24.64 -18.58 -0.31
C THR A 415 23.63 -19.73 -0.45
N LEU A 416 23.23 -20.31 0.68
CA LEU A 416 22.19 -21.33 0.69
C LEU A 416 20.87 -20.82 0.11
N ARG A 417 20.44 -19.62 0.54
CA ARG A 417 19.19 -19.01 0.10
C ARG A 417 19.15 -18.89 -1.42
N HIS A 418 20.23 -18.41 -2.05
CA HIS A 418 20.29 -18.32 -3.50
C HIS A 418 20.14 -19.68 -4.19
N LYS A 419 20.79 -20.73 -3.68
CA LYS A 419 20.66 -22.06 -4.29
C LYS A 419 19.24 -22.64 -4.17
N ILE A 420 18.53 -22.34 -3.08
CA ILE A 420 17.13 -22.74 -2.90
C ILE A 420 16.25 -22.00 -3.91
N GLU A 421 16.41 -20.69 -4.02
CA GLU A 421 15.62 -19.85 -4.93
C GLU A 421 15.88 -20.20 -6.40
N MET A 422 17.14 -20.39 -6.81
CA MET A 422 17.44 -20.77 -8.20
C MET A 422 16.92 -22.17 -8.54
N ARG A 423 16.91 -23.10 -7.58
CA ARG A 423 16.26 -24.41 -7.78
C ARG A 423 14.74 -24.26 -7.97
N SER A 424 14.10 -23.44 -7.15
CA SER A 424 12.66 -23.13 -7.28
C SER A 424 12.35 -22.50 -8.65
N LEU A 425 13.18 -21.53 -9.08
CA LEU A 425 13.09 -20.89 -10.39
C LEU A 425 13.20 -21.92 -11.53
N HIS A 426 14.25 -22.75 -11.55
CA HIS A 426 14.43 -23.73 -12.63
C HIS A 426 13.32 -24.77 -12.68
N ASN A 427 12.85 -25.25 -11.52
CA ASN A 427 11.73 -26.20 -11.48
C ASN A 427 10.44 -25.55 -12.03
N TRP A 428 10.21 -24.27 -11.72
CA TRP A 428 9.06 -23.53 -12.24
C TRP A 428 9.18 -23.25 -13.74
N LEU A 429 10.35 -22.84 -14.24
CA LEU A 429 10.60 -22.68 -15.68
C LEU A 429 10.40 -23.99 -16.44
N LYS A 430 10.87 -25.11 -15.87
CA LYS A 430 10.62 -26.44 -16.43
C LYS A 430 9.13 -26.75 -16.48
N LEU A 431 8.39 -26.48 -15.39
CA LEU A 431 6.94 -26.70 -15.38
C LEU A 431 6.23 -25.89 -16.46
N ILE A 432 6.59 -24.62 -16.66
CA ILE A 432 6.03 -23.78 -17.74
C ILE A 432 6.32 -24.41 -19.10
N SER A 433 7.58 -24.82 -19.31
CA SER A 433 8.00 -25.51 -20.53
C SER A 433 7.23 -26.80 -20.76
N ASP A 434 7.08 -27.66 -19.76
CA ASP A 434 6.32 -28.90 -19.90
C ASP A 434 4.84 -28.61 -20.18
N THR A 435 4.26 -27.60 -19.50
CA THR A 435 2.83 -27.26 -19.61
C THR A 435 2.46 -26.72 -20.99
N VAL A 436 3.28 -25.84 -21.57
CA VAL A 436 2.94 -25.18 -22.85
C VAL A 436 2.85 -26.18 -24.02
N HIS A 437 3.54 -27.31 -23.94
CA HIS A 437 3.47 -28.38 -24.95
C HIS A 437 2.08 -29.02 -25.03
N HIS A 438 1.30 -28.91 -23.94
CA HIS A 438 -0.05 -29.46 -23.85
C HIS A 438 -1.12 -28.37 -23.93
N ASP A 439 -0.93 -27.27 -23.21
CA ASP A 439 -1.88 -26.17 -23.15
C ASP A 439 -1.14 -24.85 -22.90
N TYR A 440 -1.15 -23.99 -23.92
CA TYR A 440 -0.52 -22.66 -23.84
C TYR A 440 -1.19 -21.76 -22.79
N ASP A 441 -2.52 -21.73 -22.74
CA ASP A 441 -3.24 -20.81 -21.86
C ASP A 441 -3.06 -21.25 -20.39
N LEU A 442 -2.98 -22.55 -20.15
CA LEU A 442 -2.61 -23.09 -18.83
C LEU A 442 -1.18 -22.70 -18.45
N ALA A 443 -0.22 -22.74 -19.38
CA ALA A 443 1.16 -22.32 -19.11
C ALA A 443 1.26 -20.83 -18.72
N VAL A 444 0.48 -19.96 -19.38
CA VAL A 444 0.35 -18.55 -18.99
C VAL A 444 -0.22 -18.42 -17.58
N GLU A 445 -1.21 -19.24 -17.22
CA GLU A 445 -1.78 -19.22 -15.87
C GLU A 445 -0.81 -19.76 -14.81
N VAL A 446 -0.02 -20.79 -15.11
CA VAL A 446 1.09 -21.26 -14.24
C VAL A 446 2.09 -20.14 -13.97
N VAL A 447 2.42 -19.32 -14.98
CA VAL A 447 3.25 -18.12 -14.77
C VAL A 447 2.58 -17.15 -13.80
N ASN A 448 1.29 -16.87 -13.99
CA ASN A 448 0.53 -15.93 -13.17
C ASN A 448 0.31 -16.39 -11.72
N CYS A 449 0.29 -17.70 -11.45
CA CYS A 449 0.21 -18.25 -10.09
C CYS A 449 1.37 -17.77 -9.19
N ARG A 450 2.53 -17.40 -9.76
CA ARG A 450 3.67 -16.85 -9.02
C ARG A 450 3.35 -15.53 -8.29
N ARG A 451 2.22 -14.87 -8.61
CA ARG A 451 1.68 -13.68 -7.90
C ARG A 451 1.49 -13.88 -6.39
N LEU A 452 1.30 -15.13 -5.94
CA LEU A 452 1.12 -15.46 -4.52
C LEU A 452 2.43 -15.39 -3.72
N VAL A 453 3.58 -15.50 -4.37
CA VAL A 453 4.88 -15.48 -3.69
C VAL A 453 5.26 -14.03 -3.41
N LYS A 454 5.21 -13.62 -2.14
CA LYS A 454 5.52 -12.25 -1.69
C LYS A 454 6.21 -12.23 -0.33
N GLY A 455 7.13 -11.27 -0.16
CA GLY A 455 7.74 -10.94 1.13
C GLY A 455 8.81 -11.93 1.60
N TYR A 456 9.08 -11.88 2.90
CA TYR A 456 10.07 -12.69 3.62
C TYR A 456 9.42 -13.34 4.86
N SER A 457 10.14 -14.23 5.55
CA SER A 457 9.67 -14.96 6.75
C SER A 457 8.28 -15.62 6.59
N ASP A 458 7.34 -15.42 7.52
CA ASP A 458 5.99 -16.03 7.50
C ASP A 458 5.15 -15.65 6.30
N THR A 459 5.31 -14.45 5.77
CA THR A 459 4.57 -14.01 4.58
C THR A 459 5.00 -14.81 3.37
N HIS A 460 6.31 -15.06 3.23
CA HIS A 460 6.84 -15.93 2.19
C HIS A 460 6.38 -17.38 2.37
N ALA A 461 6.49 -17.93 3.59
CA ALA A 461 6.11 -19.33 3.85
C ALA A 461 4.63 -19.61 3.56
N ARG A 462 3.73 -18.69 3.94
CA ARG A 462 2.29 -18.80 3.66
C ARG A 462 1.99 -18.70 2.16
N GLY A 463 2.62 -17.77 1.45
CA GLY A 463 2.48 -17.63 0.00
C GLY A 463 3.01 -18.85 -0.76
N ASP A 464 4.17 -19.38 -0.36
CA ASP A 464 4.80 -20.55 -0.98
C ASP A 464 3.94 -21.82 -0.83
N SER A 465 3.36 -22.06 0.34
CA SER A 465 2.45 -23.20 0.57
C SER A 465 1.22 -23.18 -0.38
N LYS A 466 0.61 -22.00 -0.60
CA LYS A 466 -0.52 -21.88 -1.55
C LYS A 466 -0.05 -22.07 -2.99
N TYR A 467 1.10 -21.51 -3.32
CA TYR A 467 1.71 -21.63 -4.64
C TYR A 467 2.05 -23.09 -4.99
N GLN A 468 2.58 -23.87 -4.04
CA GLN A 468 2.85 -25.29 -4.22
C GLN A 468 1.55 -26.08 -4.49
N ARG A 469 0.47 -25.79 -3.77
CA ARG A 469 -0.85 -26.39 -4.01
C ARG A 469 -1.39 -26.08 -5.40
N LEU A 470 -1.29 -24.82 -5.86
CA LEU A 470 -1.69 -24.46 -7.22
C LEU A 470 -0.82 -25.12 -8.29
N THR A 471 0.47 -25.29 -8.03
CA THR A 471 1.38 -25.99 -8.94
C THR A 471 1.00 -27.47 -9.09
N LEU A 472 0.64 -28.12 -7.98
CA LEU A 472 0.11 -29.49 -8.00
C LEU A 472 -1.23 -29.55 -8.75
N ALA A 473 -2.15 -28.62 -8.49
CA ALA A 473 -3.42 -28.54 -9.19
C ALA A 473 -3.22 -28.34 -10.71
N ALA A 474 -2.30 -27.47 -11.13
CA ALA A 474 -1.98 -27.27 -12.54
C ALA A 474 -1.53 -28.57 -13.23
N SER A 475 -0.73 -29.40 -12.55
CA SER A 475 -0.31 -30.70 -13.08
C SER A 475 -1.47 -31.71 -13.22
N GLN A 476 -2.47 -31.63 -12.33
CA GLN A 476 -3.65 -32.51 -12.36
C GLN A 476 -4.71 -32.06 -13.36
N LEU A 477 -4.77 -30.76 -13.66
CA LEU A 477 -5.67 -30.17 -14.65
C LEU A 477 -5.19 -30.36 -16.10
N LEU A 478 -3.95 -30.82 -16.29
CA LEU A 478 -3.34 -30.97 -17.60
C LEU A 478 -4.14 -31.95 -18.47
N GLY A 479 -4.57 -31.49 -19.66
CA GLY A 479 -5.42 -32.26 -20.57
C GLY A 479 -6.93 -32.20 -20.27
N SER A 480 -7.36 -31.52 -19.21
CA SER A 480 -8.78 -31.25 -18.96
C SER A 480 -9.30 -30.07 -19.79
N ALA A 481 -10.59 -30.09 -20.14
CA ALA A 481 -11.24 -28.92 -20.73
C ALA A 481 -11.20 -27.74 -19.74
N ASP A 482 -10.98 -26.52 -20.26
CA ASP A 482 -10.96 -25.28 -19.48
C ASP A 482 -9.92 -25.24 -18.34
N ALA A 483 -8.84 -26.03 -18.42
CA ALA A 483 -7.80 -26.13 -17.40
C ALA A 483 -7.26 -24.75 -16.96
N ALA A 484 -6.99 -23.86 -17.92
CA ALA A 484 -6.53 -22.50 -17.66
C ALA A 484 -7.54 -21.68 -16.84
N SER A 485 -8.81 -21.72 -17.20
CA SER A 485 -9.89 -21.01 -16.50
C SER A 485 -10.09 -21.53 -15.07
N ARG A 486 -10.01 -22.84 -14.88
CA ARG A 486 -10.09 -23.49 -13.56
C ARG A 486 -8.91 -23.10 -12.68
N LEU A 487 -7.69 -23.12 -13.22
CA LEU A 487 -6.50 -22.68 -12.48
C LEU A 487 -6.56 -21.19 -12.13
N ARG A 488 -7.07 -20.35 -13.03
CA ARG A 488 -7.32 -18.93 -12.77
C ARG A 488 -8.28 -18.73 -11.60
N ALA A 489 -9.39 -19.48 -11.55
CA ALA A 489 -10.35 -19.41 -10.46
C ALA A 489 -9.72 -19.81 -9.11
N LEU A 490 -8.92 -20.89 -9.10
CA LEU A 490 -8.16 -21.32 -7.92
C LEU A 490 -7.15 -20.26 -7.46
N ARG A 491 -6.42 -19.65 -8.39
CA ARG A 491 -5.48 -18.55 -8.11
C ARG A 491 -6.18 -17.35 -7.49
N ASP A 492 -7.32 -16.94 -8.04
CA ASP A 492 -8.06 -15.78 -7.54
C ASP A 492 -8.68 -16.06 -6.16
N ALA A 493 -9.13 -17.28 -5.90
CA ALA A 493 -9.53 -17.73 -4.57
C ALA A 493 -8.37 -17.70 -3.56
N ALA A 494 -7.17 -18.14 -3.97
CA ALA A 494 -5.97 -18.11 -3.13
C ALA A 494 -5.50 -16.68 -2.80
N LEU A 495 -5.72 -15.73 -3.71
CA LEU A 495 -5.41 -14.30 -3.51
C LEU A 495 -6.43 -13.61 -2.61
N ALA A 496 -7.70 -14.01 -2.68
CA ALA A 496 -8.78 -13.41 -1.90
C ALA A 496 -8.81 -13.85 -0.42
N ASP A 497 -8.23 -15.00 -0.10
CA ASP A 497 -8.24 -15.56 1.25
C ASP A 497 -6.82 -15.76 1.80
N ASP A 498 -6.45 -14.96 2.79
CA ASP A 498 -5.16 -15.05 3.46
C ASP A 498 -4.95 -16.38 4.21
N LYS A 499 -6.01 -17.03 4.71
CA LYS A 499 -5.93 -18.33 5.42
C LYS A 499 -5.85 -19.51 4.43
N GLY A 500 -6.44 -19.37 3.25
CA GLY A 500 -6.43 -20.38 2.18
C GLY A 500 -7.56 -21.41 2.24
N ASN A 501 -8.52 -21.24 3.15
CA ASN A 501 -9.70 -22.11 3.29
C ASN A 501 -10.53 -22.14 2.00
N LYS A 502 -10.68 -20.99 1.33
CA LYS A 502 -11.42 -20.92 0.06
C LYS A 502 -10.72 -21.72 -1.05
N LEU A 503 -9.39 -21.66 -1.08
CA LEU A 503 -8.60 -22.47 -2.00
C LEU A 503 -8.79 -23.96 -1.71
N ASP A 504 -8.73 -24.37 -0.44
CA ASP A 504 -8.87 -25.77 -0.05
C ASP A 504 -10.25 -26.33 -0.43
N ALA A 505 -11.33 -25.56 -0.16
CA ALA A 505 -12.68 -25.95 -0.55
C ALA A 505 -12.83 -26.10 -2.08
N MET A 506 -12.22 -25.21 -2.86
CA MET A 506 -12.27 -25.31 -4.32
C MET A 506 -11.40 -26.44 -4.86
N LEU A 507 -10.22 -26.68 -4.29
CA LEU A 507 -9.38 -27.83 -4.65
C LEU A 507 -10.12 -29.15 -4.39
N GLU A 508 -10.84 -29.26 -3.28
CA GLU A 508 -11.66 -30.45 -2.98
C GLU A 508 -12.82 -30.65 -3.97
N GLN A 509 -13.38 -29.57 -4.52
CA GLN A 509 -14.46 -29.65 -5.51
C GLN A 509 -13.94 -29.97 -6.91
N GLU A 510 -12.84 -29.34 -7.32
CA GLU A 510 -12.27 -29.42 -8.66
C GLU A 510 -11.46 -30.70 -8.92
N LEU A 511 -10.91 -31.31 -7.86
CA LEU A 511 -10.05 -32.50 -7.95
C LEU A 511 -10.75 -33.81 -7.54
N ARG A 512 -12.05 -33.77 -7.23
CA ARG A 512 -12.83 -35.00 -7.07
C ARG A 512 -13.02 -35.66 -8.44
N PRO A 513 -12.76 -36.97 -8.58
CA PRO A 513 -13.13 -37.68 -9.80
C PRO A 513 -14.65 -37.55 -9.98
N ALA A 514 -15.09 -37.21 -11.20
CA ALA A 514 -16.50 -37.31 -11.55
C ALA A 514 -16.91 -38.77 -11.38
N ASN A 515 -17.89 -39.03 -10.51
CA ASN A 515 -18.52 -40.34 -10.36
C ASN A 515 -19.36 -40.69 -11.58
#